data_AF-A0A1E7W4Q0-F1
#
_entry.id   AF-A0A1E7W4Q0-F1
#
_cell.length_a   1.000
_cell.length_b   1.000
_cell.length_c   1.000
_cell.angle_alpha   90.00
_cell.angle_beta   90.00
_cell.angle_gamma   90.00
#
_symmetry.space_group_name_H-M   'P 1'
#
loop_
_entity.id
_entity.type
_entity.pdbx_description
1 polymer ?
#
loop_
_entity_poly.entity_id
_entity_poly.type
_entity_poly.pdbx_seq_one_letter_code
_entity_poly.pdbx_strand_id
1 'polypeptide(L)'
;MTKFSTVIAAFLLSATSAAAFAAEVPASIDAKNCKAEYPKASLINEEQGDVKMAFLVGTDGNVVDSKLEKSSGFKNLDKAAMKALSACKFKPGTKDGAVAQTWAKVDYSWKL
;
A
#
# COMPACT_ATOMS: atom_id res chain seq x y z
N MET A 1 13.24 51.94 -50.67
CA MET A 1 13.74 50.55 -50.75
C MET A 1 14.45 50.23 -49.43
N THR A 2 13.69 49.85 -48.41
CA THR A 2 14.20 49.52 -47.07
C THR A 2 13.83 48.08 -46.76
N LYS A 3 14.86 47.33 -46.37
CA LYS A 3 14.97 45.88 -46.44
C LYS A 3 14.26 45.20 -45.26
N PHE A 4 13.51 44.14 -45.57
CA PHE A 4 13.01 43.15 -44.61
C PHE A 4 14.17 42.41 -43.95
N SER A 5 14.16 42.27 -42.63
CA SER A 5 15.04 41.33 -41.91
C SER A 5 14.29 40.64 -40.78
N THR A 6 13.80 39.46 -41.17
CA THR A 6 13.63 38.19 -40.44
C THR A 6 13.66 38.22 -38.91
N VAL A 7 12.50 37.95 -38.31
CA VAL A 7 12.36 37.52 -36.91
C VAL A 7 12.64 36.01 -36.86
N ILE A 8 13.73 35.58 -36.22
CA ILE A 8 13.99 34.17 -35.93
C ILE A 8 13.24 33.83 -34.64
N ALA A 9 12.18 33.03 -34.77
CA ALA A 9 11.43 32.49 -33.65
C ALA A 9 12.30 31.45 -32.91
N ALA A 10 12.62 31.73 -31.63
CA ALA A 10 13.25 30.76 -30.75
C ALA A 10 12.22 29.68 -30.37
N PHE A 11 12.31 28.52 -31.01
CA PHE A 11 11.54 27.33 -30.64
C PHE A 11 12.16 26.75 -29.37
N LEU A 12 11.53 27.00 -28.23
CA LEU A 12 11.89 26.41 -26.94
C LEU A 12 11.69 24.90 -27.01
N LEU A 13 12.78 24.13 -26.92
CA LEU A 13 12.71 22.69 -26.67
C LEU A 13 12.21 22.46 -25.23
N SER A 14 10.92 22.19 -25.10
CA SER A 14 10.34 21.67 -23.86
C SER A 14 10.79 20.22 -23.66
N ALA A 15 11.85 20.02 -22.88
CA ALA A 15 12.23 18.68 -22.41
C ALA A 15 11.22 18.22 -21.34
N THR A 16 10.24 17.42 -21.74
CA THR A 16 9.38 16.69 -20.81
C THR A 16 10.23 15.63 -20.10
N SER A 17 10.72 15.98 -18.92
CA SER A 17 11.40 15.02 -18.03
C SER A 17 10.37 14.00 -17.54
N ALA A 18 10.39 12.80 -18.11
CA ALA A 18 9.71 11.65 -17.53
C ALA A 18 10.47 11.29 -16.25
N ALA A 19 9.95 11.68 -15.09
CA ALA A 19 10.45 11.21 -13.82
C ALA A 19 10.31 9.69 -13.80
N ALA A 20 11.43 8.98 -13.88
CA ALA A 20 11.48 7.56 -13.56
C ALA A 20 11.02 7.42 -12.11
N PHE A 21 9.77 7.02 -11.90
CA PHE A 21 9.30 6.61 -10.58
C PHE A 21 10.29 5.56 -10.08
N ALA A 22 10.98 5.87 -8.98
CA ALA A 22 11.92 4.96 -8.35
C ALA A 22 11.30 3.56 -8.29
N ALA A 23 12.07 2.53 -8.68
CA ALA A 23 11.58 1.18 -8.82
C ALA A 23 11.37 0.56 -7.42
N GLU A 24 10.30 0.96 -6.75
CA GLU A 24 9.86 0.40 -5.47
C GLU A 24 8.81 -0.67 -5.72
N VAL A 25 9.10 -1.90 -5.30
CA VAL A 25 8.17 -3.00 -5.25
C VAL A 25 7.63 -3.11 -3.82
N PRO A 26 6.32 -3.00 -3.60
CA PRO A 26 5.75 -3.09 -2.27
C PRO A 26 5.91 -4.50 -1.70
N ALA A 27 6.00 -4.58 -0.37
CA ALA A 27 5.88 -5.84 0.33
C ALA A 27 4.49 -6.45 0.09
N SER A 28 4.41 -7.77 0.23
CA SER A 28 3.17 -8.52 -0.04
C SER A 28 2.97 -9.60 1.00
N ILE A 29 1.71 -10.02 1.16
CA ILE A 29 1.32 -11.07 2.09
C ILE A 29 0.62 -12.19 1.35
N ASP A 30 0.87 -13.43 1.77
CA ASP A 30 0.03 -14.55 1.36
C ASP A 30 -1.27 -14.57 2.18
N ALA A 31 -2.29 -13.92 1.63
CA ALA A 31 -3.62 -13.82 2.24
C ALA A 31 -4.31 -15.17 2.46
N LYS A 32 -3.85 -16.27 1.82
CA LYS A 32 -4.43 -17.59 2.04
C LYS A 32 -4.01 -18.18 3.38
N ASN A 33 -2.77 -17.90 3.78
CA ASN A 33 -2.13 -18.48 4.96
C ASN A 33 -2.14 -17.54 6.17
N CYS A 34 -2.47 -16.26 5.95
CA CYS A 34 -2.62 -15.28 7.01
C CYS A 34 -4.08 -14.83 7.11
N LYS A 35 -4.77 -15.26 8.16
CA LYS A 35 -6.18 -14.94 8.41
C LYS A 35 -6.41 -14.57 9.87
N ALA A 36 -7.40 -13.71 10.10
CA ALA A 36 -7.87 -13.35 11.42
C ALA A 36 -9.03 -14.27 11.85
N GLU A 37 -9.01 -14.69 13.11
CA GLU A 37 -10.15 -15.38 13.72
C GLU A 37 -11.31 -14.41 13.94
N TYR A 38 -12.53 -14.86 13.64
CA TYR A 38 -13.73 -14.06 13.81
C TYR A 38 -13.99 -13.79 15.30
N PRO A 39 -14.07 -12.52 15.75
CA PRO A 39 -14.35 -12.21 17.14
C PRO A 39 -15.71 -12.76 17.56
N LYS A 40 -15.75 -13.52 18.66
CA LYS A 40 -16.99 -14.15 19.15
C LYS A 40 -18.16 -13.18 19.32
N ALA A 41 -17.90 -11.97 19.84
CA ALA A 41 -18.93 -10.94 20.00
C ALA A 41 -19.49 -10.46 18.64
N SER A 42 -18.60 -10.24 17.67
CA SER A 42 -19.00 -9.84 16.31
C SER A 42 -19.74 -10.96 15.58
N LEU A 43 -19.37 -12.22 15.82
CA LEU A 43 -20.07 -13.38 15.27
C LEU A 43 -21.50 -13.48 15.80
N ILE A 44 -21.70 -13.27 17.11
CA ILE A 44 -23.03 -13.27 17.76
C ILE A 44 -23.89 -12.10 17.25
N ASN A 45 -23.27 -10.94 17.02
CA ASN A 45 -23.94 -9.74 16.51
C ASN A 45 -24.06 -9.70 14.98
N GLU A 46 -23.60 -10.74 14.28
CA GLU A 46 -23.61 -10.84 12.82
C GLU A 46 -22.89 -9.67 12.09
N GLU A 47 -21.88 -9.07 12.73
CA GLU A 47 -21.17 -7.89 12.25
C GLU A 47 -20.23 -8.21 11.08
N GLN A 48 -20.49 -7.68 9.89
CA GLN A 48 -19.65 -7.85 8.70
C GLN A 48 -19.07 -6.52 8.22
N GLY A 49 -18.01 -6.56 7.42
CA GLY A 49 -17.45 -5.36 6.81
C GLY A 49 -16.03 -5.51 6.28
N ASP A 50 -15.56 -4.46 5.62
CA ASP A 50 -14.24 -4.43 4.99
C ASP A 50 -13.29 -3.50 5.75
N VAL A 51 -12.09 -4.01 6.05
CA VAL A 51 -11.00 -3.28 6.68
C VAL A 51 -9.92 -3.03 5.63
N LYS A 52 -9.42 -1.79 5.54
CA LYS A 52 -8.21 -1.47 4.76
C LYS A 52 -7.08 -1.11 5.69
N MET A 53 -5.93 -1.74 5.54
CA MET A 53 -4.77 -1.56 6.39
C MET A 53 -3.51 -1.37 5.57
N ALA A 54 -2.53 -0.69 6.13
CA ALA A 54 -1.19 -0.62 5.59
C ALA A 54 -0.20 -1.12 6.64
N PHE A 55 0.75 -1.97 6.24
CA PHE A 55 1.81 -2.50 7.10
C PHE A 55 3.16 -2.12 6.50
N LEU A 56 4.02 -1.50 7.28
CA LEU A 56 5.41 -1.27 6.90
C LEU A 56 6.18 -2.54 7.21
N VAL A 57 6.79 -3.13 6.20
CA VAL A 57 7.42 -4.44 6.30
C VAL A 57 8.92 -4.26 6.21
N GLY A 58 9.64 -4.75 7.21
CA GLY A 58 11.10 -4.75 7.26
C GLY A 58 11.72 -5.68 6.21
N THR A 59 13.04 -5.57 6.04
CA THR A 59 13.81 -6.42 5.11
C THR A 59 13.80 -7.90 5.50
N ASP A 60 13.50 -8.20 6.76
CA ASP A 60 13.33 -9.55 7.28
C ASP A 60 11.92 -10.11 7.05
N GLY A 61 10.96 -9.30 6.57
CA GLY A 61 9.57 -9.69 6.33
C GLY A 61 8.67 -9.56 7.55
N ASN A 62 9.15 -8.97 8.65
CA ASN A 62 8.33 -8.64 9.81
C ASN A 62 7.69 -7.26 9.67
N VAL A 63 6.51 -7.09 10.26
CA VAL A 63 5.85 -5.78 10.33
C VAL A 63 6.55 -4.90 11.37
N VAL A 64 6.92 -3.69 10.96
CA VAL A 64 7.56 -2.67 11.83
C VAL A 64 6.62 -1.54 12.21
N ASP A 65 5.61 -1.26 11.37
CA ASP A 65 4.57 -0.26 11.63
C ASP A 65 3.26 -0.69 10.97
N SER A 66 2.13 -0.20 11.48
CA SER A 66 0.80 -0.57 10.99
C SER A 66 -0.16 0.61 11.08
N LYS A 67 -1.03 0.74 10.07
CA LYS A 67 -2.02 1.80 9.96
C LYS A 67 -3.36 1.23 9.54
N LEU A 68 -4.42 1.68 10.21
CA LEU A 68 -5.79 1.46 9.77
C LEU A 68 -6.14 2.57 8.76
N GLU A 69 -6.31 2.22 7.49
CA GLU A 69 -6.71 3.18 6.43
C GLU A 69 -8.23 3.32 6.34
N LYS A 70 -8.98 2.22 6.54
CA LYS A 70 -10.44 2.21 6.57
C LYS A 70 -10.94 1.20 7.59
N SER A 71 -11.84 1.65 8.46
CA SER A 71 -12.56 0.80 9.41
C SER A 71 -13.69 0.01 8.72
N SER A 72 -13.95 -1.20 9.21
CA SER A 72 -15.16 -2.00 8.89
C SER A 72 -16.45 -1.38 9.40
N GLY A 73 -16.38 -0.40 10.31
CA GLY A 73 -17.50 0.09 11.11
C GLY A 73 -17.60 -0.57 12.49
N PHE A 74 -16.86 -1.66 12.74
CA PHE A 74 -16.89 -2.41 14.00
C PHE A 74 -15.49 -2.54 14.61
N LYS A 75 -15.30 -1.93 15.78
CA LYS A 75 -14.00 -1.87 16.47
C LYS A 75 -13.38 -3.25 16.76
N ASN A 76 -14.21 -4.27 16.99
CA ASN A 76 -13.73 -5.62 17.27
C ASN A 76 -13.16 -6.29 16.03
N LEU A 77 -13.82 -6.14 14.87
CA LEU A 77 -13.34 -6.63 13.58
C LEU A 77 -12.03 -5.94 13.18
N ASP A 78 -11.95 -4.62 13.33
CA ASP A 78 -10.74 -3.84 13.01
C ASP A 78 -9.54 -4.29 13.85
N LYS A 79 -9.73 -4.41 15.17
CA LYS A 79 -8.68 -4.87 16.08
C LYS A 79 -8.23 -6.29 15.79
N ALA A 80 -9.16 -7.19 15.48
CA ALA A 80 -8.84 -8.57 15.17
C ALA A 80 -8.03 -8.68 13.87
N ALA A 81 -8.44 -7.94 12.82
CA ALA A 81 -7.72 -7.89 11.56
C ALA A 81 -6.30 -7.32 11.73
N MET A 82 -6.17 -6.16 12.38
CA MET A 82 -4.86 -5.53 12.65
C MET A 82 -3.95 -6.45 13.46
N LYS A 83 -4.47 -7.08 14.51
CA LYS A 83 -3.67 -7.97 15.39
C LYS A 83 -3.21 -9.22 14.65
N ALA A 84 -4.09 -9.89 13.91
CA ALA A 84 -3.74 -11.12 13.22
C ALA A 84 -2.78 -10.87 12.06
N LEU A 85 -3.07 -9.88 11.22
CA LEU A 85 -2.27 -9.60 10.02
C LEU A 85 -0.91 -8.98 10.36
N SER A 86 -0.78 -8.19 11.44
CA SER A 86 0.53 -7.69 11.89
C SER A 86 1.47 -8.78 12.39
N ALA A 87 0.94 -9.92 12.85
CA ALA A 87 1.74 -11.05 13.31
C ALA A 87 2.19 -11.98 12.16
N CYS A 88 1.71 -11.75 10.94
CA CYS A 88 2.05 -12.60 9.81
C CYS A 88 3.40 -12.28 9.20
N LYS A 89 3.98 -13.28 8.53
CA LYS A 89 5.19 -13.09 7.76
C LYS A 89 4.86 -12.57 6.36
N PHE A 90 5.41 -11.41 6.04
CA PHE A 90 5.30 -10.81 4.70
C PHE A 90 6.50 -11.20 3.85
N LYS A 91 6.31 -11.19 2.53
CA LYS A 91 7.41 -11.11 1.59
C LYS A 91 7.89 -9.66 1.55
N PRO A 92 9.18 -9.38 1.88
CA PRO A 92 9.74 -8.05 1.79
C PRO A 92 9.60 -7.47 0.38
N GLY A 93 9.47 -6.16 0.31
CA GLY A 93 9.55 -5.44 -0.95
C GLY A 93 10.99 -5.14 -1.35
N THR A 94 11.15 -4.42 -2.45
CA THR A 94 12.45 -3.98 -2.95
C THR A 94 12.42 -2.52 -3.34
N LYS A 95 13.57 -1.88 -3.30
CA LYS A 95 13.80 -0.53 -3.83
C LYS A 95 15.08 -0.57 -4.66
N ASP A 96 14.99 -0.15 -5.92
CA ASP A 96 16.10 -0.16 -6.87
C ASP A 96 16.77 -1.55 -6.99
N GLY A 97 15.95 -2.60 -6.91
CA GLY A 97 16.38 -4.01 -7.02
C GLY A 97 16.92 -4.64 -5.72
N ALA A 98 17.14 -3.85 -4.66
CA ALA A 98 17.59 -4.36 -3.36
C ALA A 98 16.40 -4.53 -2.39
N VAL A 99 16.44 -5.55 -1.53
CA VAL A 99 15.42 -5.75 -0.48
C VAL A 99 15.42 -4.54 0.44
N ALA A 100 14.24 -3.94 0.62
CA ALA A 100 14.08 -2.71 1.37
C ALA A 100 12.80 -2.76 2.21
N GLN A 101 12.75 -1.90 3.23
CA GLN A 101 11.55 -1.69 4.00
C GLN A 101 10.52 -0.92 3.15
N THR A 102 9.37 -1.52 2.86
CA THR A 102 8.32 -0.92 2.03
C THR A 102 6.93 -1.17 2.63
N TRP A 103 5.96 -0.37 2.22
CA TRP A 103 4.57 -0.52 2.67
C TRP A 103 3.85 -1.61 1.86
N ALA A 104 3.09 -2.45 2.55
CA ALA A 104 2.11 -3.37 2.00
C ALA A 104 0.70 -2.88 2.33
N LYS A 105 -0.17 -2.74 1.32
CA LYS A 105 -1.60 -2.49 1.54
C LYS A 105 -2.36 -3.81 1.55
N VAL A 106 -3.25 -3.97 2.52
CA VAL A 106 -4.01 -5.19 2.75
C VAL A 106 -5.48 -4.84 2.95
N ASP A 107 -6.31 -5.36 2.06
CA ASP A 107 -7.77 -5.35 2.20
C ASP A 107 -8.22 -6.66 2.84
N TYR A 108 -9.05 -6.60 3.87
CA TYR A 108 -9.57 -7.75 4.60
C TYR A 108 -11.09 -7.66 4.72
N SER A 109 -11.80 -8.72 4.30
CA SER A 109 -13.26 -8.74 4.26
C SER A 109 -13.80 -9.77 5.26
N TRP A 110 -14.63 -9.31 6.20
CA TRP A 110 -15.35 -10.13 7.15
C TRP A 110 -16.70 -10.54 6.56
N LYS A 111 -16.92 -11.85 6.43
CA LYS A 111 -18.15 -12.44 5.91
C LYS A 111 -18.57 -13.61 6.79
N LEU A 112 -19.88 -13.80 6.96
CA LEU A 112 -20.48 -14.94 7.66
C LEU A 112 -20.72 -16.11 6.71
#